data_AF-A0A2A6CVP2-F1
#
_entry.id   AF-A0A2A6CVP2-F1
#
_cell.length_a   1.000
_cell.length_b   1.000
_cell.length_c   1.000
_cell.angle_alpha   90.00
_cell.angle_beta   90.00
_cell.angle_gamma   90.00
#
_symmetry.space_group_name_H-M   'P 1'
#
loop_
_entity.id
_entity.type
_entity.pdbx_description
1 polymer ?
#
loop_
_entity_poly.entity_id
_entity_poly.type
_entity_poly.pdbx_seq_one_letter_code
_entity_poly.pdbx_strand_id
1 'polypeptide(L)'
;MSPPKMSLASLPVDAVARILKFVDVEHFQNVRKISRRWNEIVLRHPFTKPAIDYISFLKLVDQWNFQIVLEKRHLNYFGLANWRKERVENETVTVRMEMLIKTDEEKEKLLNRLGLLFSRASTIAELEVKWLYQLYLIDSVMGRVKIDEFVASTHMVYPCQIGQVAKFVKEHTVRKFVLNQACLSLSNEKAERDIQTS
;
A
#
# COMPACT_ATOMS: atom_id res chain seq x y z
N MET A 1 -1.35 -3.15 56.37
CA MET A 1 -0.54 -3.66 55.24
C MET A 1 -0.81 -2.78 54.03
N SER A 2 0.19 -2.09 53.48
CA SER A 2 -0.01 -1.35 52.23
C SER A 2 -0.17 -2.33 51.08
N PRO A 3 -1.10 -2.08 50.13
CA PRO A 3 -1.27 -2.95 48.98
C PRO A 3 0.06 -3.04 48.19
N PRO A 4 0.37 -4.20 47.61
CA PRO A 4 1.59 -4.36 46.83
C PRO A 4 1.62 -3.33 45.69
N LYS A 5 2.71 -2.56 45.61
CA LYS A 5 2.92 -1.61 44.52
C LYS A 5 3.05 -2.38 43.21
N MET A 6 1.99 -2.42 42.42
CA MET A 6 2.06 -2.90 41.04
C MET A 6 2.60 -1.79 40.14
N SER A 7 3.53 -2.15 39.27
CA SER A 7 4.02 -1.32 38.18
C SER A 7 3.92 -2.09 36.86
N LEU A 8 3.94 -1.39 35.73
CA LEU A 8 4.00 -2.04 34.41
C LEU A 8 5.20 -3.00 34.30
N ALA A 9 6.33 -2.65 34.92
CA ALA A 9 7.55 -3.46 34.90
C ALA A 9 7.39 -4.82 35.62
N SER A 10 6.49 -4.90 36.61
CA SER A 10 6.26 -6.10 37.43
C SER A 10 5.14 -7.01 36.91
N LEU A 11 4.49 -6.68 35.78
CA LEU A 11 3.42 -7.50 35.23
C LEU A 11 3.90 -8.92 34.86
N PRO A 12 3.07 -9.95 35.04
CA PRO A 12 3.33 -11.30 34.53
C PRO A 12 3.55 -11.34 33.00
N VAL A 13 4.31 -12.35 32.52
CA VAL A 13 4.69 -12.43 31.09
C VAL A 13 3.46 -12.56 30.19
N ASP A 14 2.48 -13.34 30.62
CA ASP A 14 1.22 -13.55 29.91
C ASP A 14 0.37 -12.27 29.85
N ALA A 15 0.37 -11.46 30.91
CA ALA A 15 -0.28 -10.16 30.92
C ALA A 15 0.38 -9.20 29.91
N VAL A 16 1.72 -9.12 29.91
CA VAL A 16 2.47 -8.33 28.92
C VAL A 16 2.19 -8.82 27.50
N ALA A 17 2.21 -10.13 27.26
CA ALA A 17 1.93 -10.71 25.95
C ALA A 17 0.50 -10.39 25.47
N ARG A 18 -0.49 -10.34 26.37
CA ARG A 18 -1.85 -9.88 26.04
C ARG A 18 -1.87 -8.40 25.70
N ILE A 19 -1.17 -7.55 26.46
CA ILE A 19 -1.07 -6.12 26.16
C ILE A 19 -0.46 -5.90 24.78
N LEU A 20 0.62 -6.62 24.43
CA LEU A 20 1.30 -6.48 23.14
C LEU A 20 0.39 -6.76 21.94
N LYS A 21 -0.68 -7.56 22.09
CA LYS A 21 -1.68 -7.77 21.03
C LYS A 21 -2.48 -6.51 20.68
N PHE A 22 -2.49 -5.51 21.56
CA PHE A 22 -3.19 -4.24 21.40
C PHE A 22 -2.24 -3.07 21.14
N VAL A 23 -0.93 -3.32 21.12
CA VAL A 23 0.07 -2.28 20.88
C VAL A 23 0.41 -2.31 19.39
N ASP A 24 0.23 -1.17 18.71
CA ASP A 24 0.70 -1.04 17.33
C ASP A 24 2.23 -1.11 17.28
N VAL A 25 2.79 -1.72 16.24
CA VAL A 25 4.24 -1.93 16.14
C VAL A 25 5.06 -0.65 16.15
N GLU A 26 4.50 0.46 15.72
CA GLU A 26 5.14 1.77 15.84
C GLU A 26 5.47 2.14 17.31
N HIS A 27 4.69 1.62 18.27
CA HIS A 27 4.89 1.83 19.69
C HIS A 27 5.81 0.77 20.33
N PHE A 28 6.21 -0.27 19.61
CA PHE A 28 7.06 -1.33 20.18
C PHE A 28 8.38 -0.78 20.72
N GLN A 29 8.97 0.24 20.07
CA GLN A 29 10.18 0.88 20.58
C GLN A 29 9.97 1.59 21.92
N ASN A 30 8.79 2.18 22.14
CA ASN A 30 8.45 2.81 23.41
C ASN A 30 8.20 1.74 24.49
N VAL A 31 7.52 0.66 24.10
CA VAL A 31 7.22 -0.46 24.99
C VAL A 31 8.50 -1.18 25.44
N ARG A 32 9.50 -1.33 24.56
CA ARG A 32 10.82 -1.88 24.90
C ARG A 32 11.56 -1.08 25.96
N LYS A 33 11.24 0.22 26.14
CA LYS A 33 11.87 1.10 27.14
C LYS A 33 11.28 0.95 28.54
N ILE A 34 10.15 0.23 28.71
CA ILE A 34 9.48 0.07 30.02
C ILE A 34 10.38 -0.67 31.01
N SER A 35 11.00 -1.78 30.59
CA SER A 35 12.02 -2.49 31.38
C SER A 35 12.78 -3.48 30.51
N ARG A 36 13.91 -3.99 31.00
CA ARG A 36 14.67 -5.08 30.34
C ARG A 36 13.77 -6.28 29.99
N ARG A 37 12.87 -6.65 30.90
CA ARG A 37 11.94 -7.77 30.71
C ARG A 37 10.94 -7.50 29.59
N TRP A 38 10.40 -6.28 29.51
CA TRP A 38 9.52 -5.90 28.39
C TRP A 38 10.26 -5.93 27.05
N ASN A 39 11.51 -5.45 27.01
CA ASN A 39 12.34 -5.56 25.81
C ASN A 39 12.51 -7.03 25.36
N GLU A 40 12.83 -7.94 26.28
CA GLU A 40 12.96 -9.36 25.98
C GLU A 40 11.66 -9.99 25.48
N ILE A 41 10.51 -9.63 26.06
CA ILE A 41 9.20 -10.14 25.62
C ILE A 41 8.83 -9.59 24.25
N VAL A 42 9.01 -8.30 24.00
CA VAL A 42 8.75 -7.68 22.68
C VAL A 42 9.61 -8.32 21.60
N LEU A 43 10.91 -8.56 21.88
CA LEU A 43 11.82 -9.21 20.92
C LEU A 43 11.40 -10.65 20.56
N ARG A 44 10.71 -11.33 21.48
CA ARG A 44 10.17 -12.69 21.26
C ARG A 44 8.73 -12.69 20.75
N HIS A 45 8.08 -11.53 20.71
CA HIS A 45 6.70 -11.43 20.27
C HIS A 45 6.66 -11.55 18.74
N PRO A 46 6.00 -12.58 18.17
CA PRO A 46 5.90 -12.71 16.74
C PRO A 46 5.04 -11.56 16.20
N PHE A 47 5.69 -10.63 15.49
CA PHE A 47 4.97 -9.63 14.73
C PHE A 47 4.86 -10.07 13.27
N THR A 48 3.63 -10.24 12.84
CA THR A 48 3.31 -10.37 11.42
C THR A 48 2.99 -8.99 10.87
N LYS A 49 3.77 -8.53 9.89
CA LYS A 49 3.45 -7.32 9.14
C LYS A 49 2.03 -7.43 8.56
N PRO A 50 1.17 -6.42 8.72
CA PRO A 50 -0.16 -6.45 8.14
C PRO A 50 -0.10 -6.44 6.60
N ALA A 51 -1.13 -6.99 5.97
CA ALA A 51 -1.34 -6.90 4.54
C ALA A 51 -2.03 -5.56 4.19
N ILE A 52 -1.96 -5.19 2.92
CA ILE A 52 -2.80 -4.15 2.33
C ILE A 52 -3.79 -4.84 1.40
N ASP A 53 -5.07 -4.55 1.54
CA ASP A 53 -6.12 -5.24 0.79
C ASP A 53 -6.11 -4.81 -0.68
N TYR A 54 -5.95 -3.51 -0.94
CA TYR A 54 -5.93 -3.00 -2.30
C TYR A 54 -5.14 -1.71 -2.42
N ILE A 55 -4.39 -1.56 -3.51
CA ILE A 55 -3.75 -0.30 -3.90
C ILE A 55 -4.05 -0.05 -5.37
N SER A 56 -4.55 1.13 -5.70
CA SER A 56 -4.58 1.63 -7.08
C SER A 56 -3.70 2.84 -7.26
N PHE A 57 -3.09 2.91 -8.44
CA PHE A 57 -2.22 4.01 -8.83
C PHE A 57 -2.59 4.55 -10.21
N LEU A 58 -2.65 5.89 -10.29
CA LEU A 58 -2.87 6.64 -11.52
C LEU A 58 -2.12 7.98 -11.47
N LYS A 59 -1.18 8.19 -12.39
CA LYS A 59 -0.61 9.51 -12.68
C LYS A 59 -1.28 10.12 -13.92
N LEU A 60 -1.76 11.35 -13.82
CA LEU A 60 -2.27 12.17 -14.91
C LEU A 60 -1.42 13.42 -15.01
N VAL A 61 -0.63 13.60 -16.06
CA VAL A 61 0.29 14.75 -16.22
C VAL A 61 1.09 15.01 -14.94
N ASP A 62 0.68 15.97 -14.09
CA ASP A 62 1.33 16.34 -12.82
C ASP A 62 0.55 15.89 -11.57
N GLN A 63 -0.65 15.32 -11.74
CA GLN A 63 -1.49 14.83 -10.67
C GLN A 63 -1.27 13.33 -10.43
N TRP A 64 -0.93 12.98 -9.21
CA TRP A 64 -0.78 11.61 -8.75
C TRP A 64 -1.95 11.23 -7.87
N ASN A 65 -2.61 10.13 -8.21
CA ASN A 65 -3.75 9.60 -7.49
C ASN A 65 -3.42 8.21 -6.96
N PHE A 66 -3.60 8.03 -5.66
CA PHE A 66 -3.50 6.75 -4.98
C PHE A 66 -4.78 6.48 -4.22
N GLN A 67 -5.27 5.25 -4.34
CA GLN A 67 -6.31 4.73 -3.47
C GLN A 67 -5.75 3.52 -2.74
N ILE A 68 -5.95 3.46 -1.43
CA ILE A 68 -5.47 2.36 -0.59
C ILE A 68 -6.63 1.89 0.26
N VAL A 69 -6.87 0.58 0.28
CA VAL A 69 -7.82 -0.08 1.17
C VAL A 69 -7.06 -0.99 2.12
N LEU A 70 -7.35 -0.85 3.40
CA LEU A 70 -6.76 -1.68 4.46
C LEU A 70 -7.67 -1.75 5.67
N GLU A 71 -7.40 -2.68 6.57
CA GLU A 71 -8.04 -2.74 7.88
C GLU A 71 -7.78 -1.47 8.72
N LYS A 72 -8.84 -0.85 9.24
CA LYS A 72 -8.80 0.42 10.00
C LYS A 72 -7.76 0.45 11.11
N ARG A 73 -7.61 -0.66 11.84
CA ARG A 73 -6.66 -0.76 12.97
C ARG A 73 -5.21 -0.52 12.54
N HIS A 74 -4.87 -0.78 11.28
CA HIS A 74 -3.51 -0.61 10.76
C HIS A 74 -3.28 0.78 10.12
N LEU A 75 -4.27 1.67 10.10
CA LEU A 75 -4.16 2.97 9.45
C LEU A 75 -2.99 3.82 9.98
N ASN A 76 -2.81 3.85 11.30
CA ASN A 76 -1.70 4.57 11.95
C ASN A 76 -0.37 3.89 11.65
N TYR A 77 -0.34 2.56 11.77
CA TYR A 77 0.83 1.75 11.45
C TYR A 77 1.36 2.02 10.03
N PHE A 78 0.49 2.24 9.03
CA PHE A 78 0.91 2.59 7.66
C PHE A 78 1.20 4.09 7.44
N GLY A 79 1.05 4.94 8.46
CA GLY A 79 1.28 6.39 8.34
C GLY A 79 0.22 7.11 7.51
N LEU A 80 -1.00 6.55 7.46
CA LEU A 80 -2.11 7.01 6.63
C LEU A 80 -3.18 7.78 7.43
N ALA A 81 -2.97 7.97 8.73
CA ALA A 81 -3.95 8.61 9.63
C ALA A 81 -4.45 9.98 9.13
N ASN A 82 -3.56 10.76 8.52
CA ASN A 82 -3.81 12.10 8.01
C ASN A 82 -4.19 12.14 6.52
N TRP A 83 -4.42 10.99 5.90
CA TRP A 83 -4.89 10.94 4.51
C TRP A 83 -6.40 11.15 4.46
N ARG A 84 -6.89 11.61 3.31
CA ARG A 84 -8.32 11.77 3.09
C ARG A 84 -8.98 10.39 3.09
N LYS A 85 -9.91 10.17 4.02
CA LYS A 85 -10.74 8.96 4.10
C LYS A 85 -11.92 9.15 3.15
N GLU A 86 -12.08 8.26 2.19
CA GLU A 86 -13.23 8.29 1.26
C GLU A 86 -14.36 7.40 1.74
N ARG A 87 -14.02 6.22 2.26
CA ARG A 87 -14.99 5.25 2.76
C ARG A 87 -14.47 4.58 4.02
N VAL A 88 -15.38 4.39 4.97
CA VAL A 88 -15.12 3.73 6.24
C VAL A 88 -16.22 2.69 6.41
N GLU A 89 -15.90 1.41 6.16
CA GLU A 89 -16.85 0.29 6.31
C GLU A 89 -16.71 -0.30 7.73
N ASN A 90 -17.14 -1.52 8.06
CA ASN A 90 -17.02 -1.99 9.46
C ASN A 90 -15.55 -2.14 9.90
N GLU A 91 -14.75 -2.87 9.12
CA GLU A 91 -13.37 -3.23 9.49
C GLU A 91 -12.31 -2.57 8.59
N THR A 92 -12.69 -2.10 7.40
CA THR A 92 -11.79 -1.52 6.40
C THR A 92 -11.97 -0.02 6.25
N VAL A 93 -10.93 0.63 5.74
CA VAL A 93 -10.93 2.04 5.37
C VAL A 93 -10.31 2.20 3.99
N THR A 94 -10.98 2.97 3.15
CA THR A 94 -10.45 3.47 1.89
C THR A 94 -9.89 4.86 2.12
N VAL A 95 -8.59 5.02 1.92
CA VAL A 95 -7.94 6.33 1.89
C VAL A 95 -7.52 6.68 0.47
N ARG A 96 -7.62 7.96 0.15
CA ARG A 96 -7.17 8.51 -1.12
C ARG A 96 -6.16 9.62 -0.91
N MET A 97 -5.18 9.66 -1.79
CA MET A 97 -4.27 10.77 -1.93
C MET A 97 -4.35 11.27 -3.36
N GLU A 98 -4.55 12.57 -3.48
CA GLU A 98 -4.42 13.29 -4.73
C GLU A 98 -3.38 14.37 -4.48
N MET A 99 -2.29 14.35 -5.24
CA MET A 99 -1.24 15.36 -5.11
C MET A 99 -0.86 15.89 -6.48
N LEU A 100 -0.78 17.21 -6.56
CA LEU A 100 -0.19 17.90 -7.69
C LEU A 100 1.31 18.03 -7.41
N ILE A 101 2.13 17.32 -8.17
CA ILE A 101 3.59 17.31 -8.01
C ILE A 101 4.18 18.22 -9.06
N LYS A 102 4.74 19.36 -8.63
CA LYS A 102 5.31 20.37 -9.53
C LYS A 102 6.83 20.36 -9.55
N THR A 103 7.44 19.75 -8.54
CA THR A 103 8.90 19.74 -8.38
C THR A 103 9.42 18.32 -8.16
N ASP A 104 10.69 18.10 -8.50
CA ASP A 104 11.36 16.82 -8.23
C ASP A 104 11.49 16.53 -6.73
N GLU A 105 11.62 17.56 -5.88
CA GLU A 105 11.67 17.38 -4.43
C GLU A 105 10.34 16.83 -3.88
N GLU A 106 9.20 17.33 -4.37
CA GLU A 106 7.87 16.81 -4.01
C GLU A 106 7.69 15.36 -4.47
N LYS A 107 8.19 15.05 -5.67
CA LYS A 107 8.19 13.68 -6.21
C LYS A 107 9.00 12.75 -5.33
N GLU A 108 10.21 13.12 -4.94
CA GLU A 108 11.06 12.32 -4.05
C GLU A 108 10.42 12.12 -2.68
N LYS A 109 9.81 13.16 -2.09
CA LYS A 109 9.08 13.05 -0.82
C LYS A 109 7.93 12.05 -0.92
N LEU A 110 7.17 12.05 -2.02
CA LEU A 110 6.12 11.06 -2.26
C LEU A 110 6.72 9.65 -2.38
N LEU A 111 7.74 9.46 -3.21
CA LEU A 111 8.36 8.16 -3.44
C LEU A 111 8.92 7.58 -2.12
N ASN A 112 9.54 8.40 -1.29
CA ASN A 112 10.00 8.00 0.04
C ASN A 112 8.85 7.56 0.96
N ARG A 113 7.72 8.27 0.92
CA ARG A 113 6.52 7.92 1.69
C ARG A 113 5.91 6.59 1.24
N LEU A 114 5.85 6.38 -0.07
CA LEU A 114 5.39 5.11 -0.66
C LEU A 114 6.33 3.96 -0.31
N GLY A 115 7.65 4.17 -0.40
CA GLY A 115 8.64 3.17 -0.01
C GLY A 115 8.50 2.75 1.46
N LEU A 116 8.27 3.72 2.34
CA LEU A 116 7.99 3.43 3.76
C LEU A 116 6.70 2.62 3.92
N LEU A 117 5.63 2.97 3.21
CA LEU A 117 4.37 2.24 3.23
C LEU A 117 4.54 0.78 2.76
N PHE A 118 5.19 0.56 1.62
CA PHE A 118 5.44 -0.78 1.09
C PHE A 118 6.35 -1.60 1.99
N SER A 119 7.36 -0.99 2.61
CA SER A 119 8.27 -1.69 3.54
C SER A 119 7.57 -2.24 4.79
N ARG A 120 6.41 -1.67 5.15
CA ARG A 120 5.58 -2.05 6.30
C ARG A 120 4.59 -3.16 5.97
N ALA A 121 4.25 -3.35 4.69
CA ALA A 121 3.34 -4.40 4.26
C ALA A 121 4.05 -5.77 4.22
N SER A 122 3.34 -6.83 4.59
CA SER A 122 3.77 -8.20 4.29
C SER A 122 3.45 -8.60 2.86
N THR A 123 2.27 -8.21 2.38
CA THR A 123 1.70 -8.56 1.08
C THR A 123 0.69 -7.48 0.69
N ILE A 124 0.51 -7.32 -0.62
CA ILE A 124 -0.57 -6.54 -1.21
C ILE A 124 -1.51 -7.53 -1.89
N ALA A 125 -2.76 -7.61 -1.45
CA ALA A 125 -3.69 -8.58 -2.01
C ALA A 125 -4.04 -8.22 -3.46
N GLU A 126 -4.31 -6.95 -3.74
CA GLU A 126 -4.48 -6.46 -5.11
C GLU A 126 -3.74 -5.16 -5.37
N LEU A 127 -2.92 -5.14 -6.43
CA LEU A 127 -2.29 -3.94 -6.96
C LEU A 127 -2.87 -3.63 -8.35
N GLU A 128 -3.50 -2.47 -8.49
CA GLU A 128 -3.99 -1.96 -9.76
C GLU A 128 -3.13 -0.80 -10.28
N VAL A 129 -2.59 -0.97 -11.49
CA VAL A 129 -1.91 0.10 -12.24
C VAL A 129 -2.77 0.45 -13.45
N LYS A 130 -3.42 1.62 -13.41
CA LYS A 130 -4.36 2.04 -14.46
C LYS A 130 -3.71 2.29 -15.81
N TRP A 131 -2.42 2.59 -15.82
CA TRP A 131 -1.64 2.74 -17.04
C TRP A 131 -0.33 1.98 -16.91
N LEU A 132 -0.20 0.88 -17.64
CA LEU A 132 0.93 -0.04 -17.50
C LEU A 132 2.29 0.65 -17.69
N TYR A 133 2.38 1.66 -18.56
CA TYR A 133 3.61 2.42 -18.76
C TYR A 133 4.08 3.16 -17.50
N GLN A 134 3.24 3.30 -16.46
CA GLN A 134 3.56 3.95 -15.19
C GLN A 134 4.09 2.97 -14.14
N LEU A 135 4.16 1.67 -14.44
CA LEU A 135 4.63 0.63 -13.53
C LEU A 135 6.02 0.97 -12.94
N TYR A 136 6.91 1.56 -13.74
CA TYR A 136 8.26 1.94 -13.30
C TYR A 136 8.28 2.88 -12.09
N LEU A 137 7.25 3.70 -11.92
CA LEU A 137 7.18 4.68 -10.83
C LEU A 137 7.03 3.99 -9.48
N ILE A 138 6.16 2.99 -9.39
CA ILE A 138 5.92 2.26 -8.15
C ILE A 138 6.93 1.13 -7.95
N ASP A 139 7.35 0.46 -9.03
CA ASP A 139 8.35 -0.62 -9.00
C ASP A 139 9.63 -0.17 -8.26
N SER A 140 10.08 1.07 -8.53
CA SER A 140 11.26 1.66 -7.89
C SER A 140 11.22 1.77 -6.36
N VAL A 141 10.03 1.75 -5.75
CA VAL A 141 9.84 1.98 -4.30
C VAL A 141 9.20 0.80 -3.57
N MET A 142 8.66 -0.19 -4.28
CA MET A 142 7.94 -1.31 -3.68
C MET A 142 8.84 -2.32 -2.96
N GLY A 143 10.15 -2.31 -3.23
CA GLY A 143 11.09 -3.26 -2.64
C GLY A 143 10.78 -4.69 -3.11
N ARG A 144 10.65 -5.64 -2.18
CA ARG A 144 10.31 -7.05 -2.48
C ARG A 144 8.99 -7.48 -1.85
N VAL A 145 8.02 -6.56 -1.77
CA VAL A 145 6.70 -6.89 -1.25
C VAL A 145 6.02 -7.91 -2.17
N LYS A 146 5.36 -8.91 -1.57
CA LYS A 146 4.59 -9.90 -2.32
C LYS A 146 3.28 -9.30 -2.81
N ILE A 147 2.84 -9.72 -4.00
CA ILE A 147 1.57 -9.29 -4.57
C ILE A 147 0.75 -10.54 -4.90
N ASP A 148 -0.49 -10.63 -4.41
CA ASP A 148 -1.35 -11.77 -4.76
C ASP A 148 -1.94 -11.57 -6.16
N GLU A 149 -2.56 -10.42 -6.42
CA GLU A 149 -3.10 -10.07 -7.73
C GLU A 149 -2.51 -8.74 -8.24
N PHE A 150 -1.95 -8.77 -9.44
CA PHE A 150 -1.51 -7.59 -10.16
C PHE A 150 -2.45 -7.35 -11.35
N VAL A 151 -3.18 -6.24 -11.31
CA VAL A 151 -4.06 -5.78 -12.38
C VAL A 151 -3.38 -4.60 -13.08
N ALA A 152 -3.12 -4.73 -14.37
CA ALA A 152 -2.60 -3.64 -15.19
C ALA A 152 -3.60 -3.29 -16.28
N SER A 153 -3.79 -2.00 -16.53
CA SER A 153 -4.58 -1.50 -17.66
C SER A 153 -3.68 -0.82 -18.68
N THR A 154 -3.95 -1.01 -19.97
CA THR A 154 -3.20 -0.34 -21.05
C THR A 154 -4.05 -0.09 -22.28
N HIS A 155 -3.77 0.98 -23.03
CA HIS A 155 -4.36 1.21 -24.36
C HIS A 155 -3.66 0.42 -25.46
N MET A 156 -2.34 0.24 -25.33
CA MET A 156 -1.51 -0.50 -26.27
C MET A 156 -0.44 -1.26 -25.51
N VAL A 157 -0.19 -2.51 -25.89
CA VAL A 157 0.91 -3.30 -25.34
C VAL A 157 2.13 -3.06 -26.22
N TYR A 158 3.13 -2.34 -25.70
CA TYR A 158 4.40 -2.20 -26.41
C TYR A 158 5.31 -3.38 -26.07
N PRO A 159 6.05 -3.96 -27.04
CA PRO A 159 6.97 -5.06 -26.78
C PRO A 159 7.99 -4.78 -25.67
N CYS A 160 8.44 -3.52 -25.55
CA CYS A 160 9.35 -3.08 -24.50
C CYS A 160 8.78 -3.20 -23.07
N GLN A 161 7.44 -3.22 -22.92
CA GLN A 161 6.78 -3.33 -21.61
C GLN A 161 6.66 -4.78 -21.13
N ILE A 162 6.70 -5.75 -22.05
CA ILE A 162 6.56 -7.17 -21.71
C ILE A 162 7.70 -7.63 -20.81
N GLY A 163 8.94 -7.25 -21.14
CA GLY A 163 10.12 -7.56 -20.32
C GLY A 163 10.04 -6.95 -18.92
N GLN A 164 9.56 -5.70 -18.83
CA GLN A 164 9.37 -5.03 -17.54
C GLN A 164 8.30 -5.74 -16.69
N VAL A 165 7.16 -6.08 -17.27
CA VAL A 165 6.08 -6.80 -16.56
C VAL A 165 6.56 -8.17 -16.10
N ALA A 166 7.25 -8.93 -16.94
CA ALA A 166 7.77 -10.24 -16.58
C ALA A 166 8.77 -10.15 -15.41
N LYS A 167 9.64 -9.14 -15.44
CA LYS A 167 10.57 -8.85 -14.34
C LYS A 167 9.81 -8.51 -13.05
N PHE A 168 8.85 -7.61 -13.13
CA PHE A 168 8.02 -7.19 -11.99
C PHE A 168 7.27 -8.36 -11.37
N VAL A 169 6.60 -9.19 -12.18
CA VAL A 169 5.88 -10.39 -11.76
C VAL A 169 6.79 -11.33 -10.98
N LYS A 170 8.02 -11.53 -11.47
CA LYS A 170 9.01 -12.38 -10.81
C LYS A 170 9.53 -11.78 -9.51
N GLU A 171 9.91 -10.50 -9.50
CA GLU A 171 10.50 -9.83 -8.34
C GLU A 171 9.51 -9.71 -7.17
N HIS A 172 8.23 -9.50 -7.46
CA HIS A 172 7.18 -9.37 -6.47
C HIS A 172 6.40 -10.66 -6.20
N THR A 173 6.84 -11.79 -6.76
CA THR A 173 6.18 -13.10 -6.59
C THR A 173 4.66 -13.02 -6.87
N VAL A 174 4.29 -12.34 -7.96
CA VAL A 174 2.89 -12.11 -8.33
C VAL A 174 2.21 -13.47 -8.56
N ARG A 175 1.12 -13.77 -7.84
CA ARG A 175 0.40 -15.04 -7.99
C ARG A 175 -0.55 -15.04 -9.18
N LYS A 176 -1.23 -13.92 -9.41
CA LYS A 176 -2.18 -13.73 -10.51
C LYS A 176 -1.89 -12.40 -11.20
N PHE A 177 -1.77 -12.44 -12.52
CA PHE A 177 -1.60 -11.24 -13.35
C PHE A 177 -2.80 -11.11 -14.29
N VAL A 178 -3.40 -9.92 -14.30
CA VAL A 178 -4.51 -9.55 -15.17
C VAL A 178 -4.11 -8.34 -15.99
N LEU A 179 -4.26 -8.43 -17.31
CA LEU A 179 -4.01 -7.32 -18.23
C LEU A 179 -5.33 -6.91 -18.89
N ASN A 180 -5.80 -5.73 -18.53
CA ASN A 180 -6.98 -5.11 -19.13
C ASN A 180 -6.56 -4.23 -20.30
N GLN A 181 -7.05 -4.54 -21.49
CA GLN A 181 -6.88 -3.65 -22.63
C GLN A 181 -8.03 -2.63 -22.64
N ALA A 182 -7.70 -1.37 -22.34
CA ALA A 182 -8.65 -0.29 -22.45
C ALA A 182 -8.83 0.04 -23.94
N CYS A 183 -9.89 -0.49 -24.55
CA CYS A 183 -10.35 -0.05 -25.86
C CYS A 183 -10.75 1.43 -25.75
N LEU A 184 -9.92 2.32 -26.30
CA LEU A 184 -10.44 3.57 -26.82
C LEU A 184 -11.30 3.18 -28.03
N SER A 185 -12.60 2.95 -27.81
CA SER A 185 -13.54 3.09 -28.90
C SER A 185 -13.45 4.56 -29.32
N LEU A 186 -12.58 4.86 -30.29
CA LEU A 186 -12.75 6.03 -31.13
C LEU A 186 -14.12 5.85 -31.75
N SER A 187 -15.11 6.56 -31.23
CA SER A 187 -16.42 6.68 -31.84
C SER A 187 -16.24 7.34 -33.20
N ASN A 188 -15.95 6.52 -34.22
CA ASN A 188 -15.98 6.90 -35.63
C ASN A 188 -17.42 7.05 -36.15
N GLU A 189 -18.43 7.18 -35.28
CA GLU A 189 -19.83 7.36 -35.68
C GLU A 189 -20.14 8.75 -36.30
N LYS A 190 -19.15 9.64 -36.41
CA LYS A 190 -19.29 10.93 -37.12
C LYS A 190 -18.58 11.01 -38.48
N ALA A 191 -17.77 10.02 -38.86
CA ALA A 191 -17.06 10.06 -40.15
C ALA A 191 -17.80 9.31 -41.29
N GLU A 192 -18.74 8.42 -40.97
CA GLU A 192 -19.47 7.64 -41.98
C GLU A 192 -20.78 8.29 -42.44
N ARG A 193 -21.30 9.31 -41.73
CA ARG A 193 -22.52 10.02 -42.17
C ARG A 193 -22.26 11.05 -43.27
N ASP A 194 -21.04 11.57 -43.38
CA ASP A 194 -20.72 12.60 -44.37
C ASP A 194 -20.26 12.03 -45.73
N ILE A 195 -20.09 10.71 -45.84
CA ILE A 195 -19.71 10.03 -47.09
C ILE A 195 -20.94 9.44 -47.81
N GLN A 196 -22.10 9.35 -47.17
CA GLN A 196 -23.35 8.88 -47.80
C GLN A 196 -24.28 9.99 -48.31
N THR A 197 -23.89 11.28 -48.22
CA THR A 197 -24.68 12.41 -48.73
C THR A 197 -23.90 13.39 -49.61
N SER A 198 -22.86 12.94 -50.33
CA SER A 198 -22.22 13.73 -51.39
C SER A 198 -22.34 13.06 -52.75
#